data_AF-K2C356-F1
#
_entry.id   AF-K2C356-F1
#
_cell.length_a   1.000
_cell.length_b   1.000
_cell.length_c   1.000
_cell.angle_alpha   90.00
_cell.angle_beta   90.00
_cell.angle_gamma   90.00
#
_symmetry.space_group_name_H-M   'P 1'
#
loop_
_entity.id
_entity.type
_entity.pdbx_description
1 polymer ?
#
loop_
_entity_poly.entity_id
_entity_poly.type
_entity_poly.pdbx_seq_one_letter_code
_entity_poly.pdbx_strand_id
1 'polypeptide(L)' 'MGKVTAEDRPAFGEKINRVKEKVESGIKEFEKKISDKAVYEKINASYCDVTLPGKFHEIGHRHPISSTIAEIVEIFG' A
#
# COMPACT_ATOMS: atom_id res chain seq x y z
N MET A 1 39.08 -21.73 9.04
CA MET A 1 38.41 -22.88 8.38
C MET A 1 39.25 -24.17 8.46
N GLY A 2 39.90 -24.47 9.59
CA GLY A 2 41.04 -25.41 9.62
C GLY A 2 40.88 -26.72 10.41
N LYS A 3 39.69 -27.12 10.85
CA LYS A 3 39.49 -28.31 11.71
C LYS A 3 38.35 -29.24 11.28
N VAL A 4 38.07 -29.34 9.97
CA VAL A 4 37.07 -30.30 9.46
C VAL A 4 37.72 -31.17 8.38
N THR A 5 37.74 -32.48 8.64
CA THR A 5 38.18 -33.56 7.74
C THR A 5 37.38 -33.51 6.44
N ALA A 6 37.99 -33.95 5.33
CA ALA A 6 37.45 -33.75 3.99
C ALA A 6 36.05 -34.35 3.78
N GLU A 7 35.76 -35.45 4.48
CA GLU A 7 34.49 -36.20 4.42
C GLU A 7 33.33 -35.50 5.14
N ASP A 8 33.59 -34.72 6.19
CA ASP A 8 32.55 -34.04 7.00
C ASP A 8 32.25 -32.61 6.54
N ARG A 9 33.04 -32.08 5.60
CA ARG A 9 32.85 -30.72 5.03
C ARG A 9 31.47 -30.49 4.40
N PRO A 10 30.84 -31.45 3.68
CA PRO A 10 29.52 -31.25 3.09
C PRO A 10 28.42 -31.05 4.15
N ALA A 11 28.35 -31.94 5.14
CA ALA A 11 27.35 -31.90 6.20
C ALA A 11 27.54 -30.68 7.13
N PHE A 12 28.80 -30.30 7.39
CA PHE A 12 29.11 -29.10 8.16
C PHE A 12 28.79 -27.82 7.38
N GLY A 13 29.04 -27.80 6.07
CA GLY A 13 28.69 -26.70 5.17
C GLY A 13 27.17 -26.49 5.09
N GLU A 14 26.38 -27.57 5.02
CA GLU A 14 24.93 -27.49 5.05
C GLU A 14 24.41 -26.87 6.35
N LYS A 15 24.97 -27.27 7.50
CA LYS A 15 24.61 -26.68 8.80
C LYS A 15 24.94 -25.18 8.86
N ILE A 16 26.09 -24.77 8.35
CA ILE A 16 26.46 -23.35 8.28
C ILE A 16 25.51 -22.58 7.36
N ASN A 17 25.18 -23.12 6.19
CA ASN A 17 24.27 -22.47 5.24
C ASN A 17 22.87 -22.32 5.83
N ARG A 18 22.34 -23.34 6.52
CA ARG A 18 21.05 -23.26 7.21
C ARG A 18 21.05 -22.19 8.30
N VAL A 19 22.13 -22.06 9.07
CA VAL A 19 22.25 -21.01 10.09
C VAL A 19 22.31 -19.63 9.43
N LYS A 20 23.07 -19.49 8.34
CA LYS A 20 23.19 -18.26 7.57
C LYS A 20 21.83 -17.82 7.01
N GLU A 21 21.07 -18.73 6.39
CA GLU A 21 19.72 -18.44 5.88
C GLU A 21 18.75 -18.03 7.00
N LYS A 22 18.80 -18.68 8.16
CA LYS A 22 17.96 -18.30 9.31
C LYS A 22 18.29 -16.89 9.82
N VAL A 23 19.57 -16.54 9.87
CA VAL A 23 19.99 -15.20 10.30
C VAL A 23 19.58 -14.16 9.25
N GLU A 24 19.83 -14.43 7.96
CA GLU A 24 19.45 -13.51 6.87
C GLU A 24 17.93 -13.30 6.77
N SER A 25 17.15 -14.37 6.92
CA SER A 25 15.68 -14.28 6.92
C SER A 25 15.16 -13.51 8.13
N GLY A 26 15.72 -13.74 9.32
CA GLY A 26 15.36 -12.98 10.52
C GLY A 26 15.67 -11.49 10.40
N ILE A 27 16.82 -11.14 9.82
CA ILE A 27 17.18 -9.74 9.55
C ILE A 27 16.19 -9.12 8.55
N LYS A 28 15.91 -9.79 7.42
CA LYS A 28 14.95 -9.30 6.43
C LYS A 28 13.54 -9.11 7.00
N GLU A 29 13.09 -10.03 7.84
CA GLU A 29 11.78 -9.92 8.48
C GLU A 29 11.72 -8.73 9.44
N PHE A 30 12.79 -8.49 10.20
CA PHE A 30 12.88 -7.37 11.12
C PHE A 30 12.96 -6.03 10.38
N GLU A 31 13.77 -5.94 9.32
CA GLU A 31 13.82 -4.78 8.43
C GLU A 31 12.44 -4.46 7.86
N LYS A 32 11.74 -5.48 7.36
CA LYS A 32 10.38 -5.33 6.84
C LYS A 32 9.42 -4.80 7.90
N LYS A 33 9.45 -5.35 9.12
CA LYS A 33 8.60 -4.89 10.24
C LYS A 33 8.83 -3.42 10.58
N ILE A 34 10.09 -2.97 10.59
CA ILE A 34 10.41 -1.56 10.85
C ILE A 34 9.91 -0.66 9.72
N SER A 35 10.15 -1.08 8.47
CA SER A 35 9.69 -0.34 7.30
C SER A 35 8.16 -0.20 7.30
N ASP A 36 7.44 -1.30 7.50
CA ASP A 36 5.98 -1.32 7.54
C ASP A 36 5.47 -0.42 8.67
N LYS A 37 6.06 -0.49 9.87
CA LYS A 37 5.70 0.37 11.00
C LYS A 37 5.86 1.86 10.65
N ALA A 38 6.98 2.25 10.04
CA ALA A 38 7.21 3.64 9.64
C ALA A 38 6.21 4.12 8.58
N VAL A 39 5.79 3.23 7.66
CA VAL A 39 4.74 3.52 6.66
C VAL A 39 3.39 3.74 7.35
N TYR A 40 2.99 2.84 8.26
CA TYR A 40 1.73 2.97 8.99
C TYR A 40 1.67 4.23 9.86
N GLU A 41 2.78 4.59 10.52
CA GLU A 41 2.87 5.84 11.27
C GLU A 41 2.62 7.07 10.37
N LYS A 42 3.20 7.10 9.16
CA LYS A 42 2.96 8.19 8.18
C LYS A 42 1.51 8.25 7.70
N ILE A 43 0.90 7.09 7.44
CA ILE A 43 -0.51 7.00 7.02
C ILE A 43 -1.41 7.54 8.12
N ASN A 44 -1.21 7.08 9.37
CA ASN A 44 -2.02 7.51 10.51
C ASN A 44 -1.84 9.00 10.82
N ALA A 45 -0.63 9.54 10.66
CA ALA A 45 -0.37 10.97 10.81
C ALA A 45 -1.07 11.83 9.73
N SER A 46 -1.37 11.24 8.57
CA SER A 46 -2.01 11.90 7.43
C SER A 46 -3.50 11.59 7.34
N TYR A 47 -4.12 11.13 8.44
CA TYR A 47 -5.55 10.86 8.50
C TYR A 47 -6.34 12.14 8.23
N CYS A 48 -7.24 12.09 7.24
CA CYS A 48 -8.09 13.21 6.84
C CYS A 48 -9.53 12.70 6.70
N ASP A 49 -10.49 13.52 7.13
CA ASP A 49 -11.91 13.20 6.97
C ASP A 49 -12.32 13.39 5.51
N VAL A 50 -12.64 12.27 4.85
CA VAL A 50 -13.06 12.20 3.45
C VAL A 50 -14.47 12.77 3.20
N THR A 51 -15.25 13.03 4.26
CA THR A 51 -16.62 13.57 4.14
C THR A 51 -16.65 15.10 4.13
N LEU A 52 -15.53 15.75 4.46
CA LEU A 52 -15.45 17.19 4.48
C LEU A 52 -15.73 17.79 3.10
N PRO A 53 -16.45 18.92 3.05
CA PRO A 53 -16.70 19.61 1.78
C PRO A 53 -15.36 20.03 1.17
N GLY A 54 -15.08 19.52 -0.03
CA GLY A 54 -13.92 19.93 -0.81
C GLY A 54 -14.04 21.37 -1.32
N LYS A 55 -13.06 21.80 -2.11
CA LYS A 55 -13.19 23.04 -2.88
C LYS A 55 -14.20 22.81 -4.01
N PHE A 56 -15.40 23.35 -3.86
CA PHE A 56 -16.43 23.28 -4.90
C PHE A 56 -16.30 24.45 -5.88
N HIS A 57 -16.62 24.16 -7.13
CA HIS A 57 -16.93 25.18 -8.13
C HIS A 57 -18.44 25.27 -8.23
N GLU A 58 -18.97 26.47 -8.35
CA GLU A 58 -20.40 26.65 -8.61
C GLU A 58 -20.75 25.98 -9.95
N ILE A 59 -21.69 25.03 -9.88
CA ILE A 59 -22.26 24.44 -11.08
C ILE A 59 -23.36 25.40 -11.53
N GLY A 60 -23.27 25.90 -12.76
CA GLY A 60 -24.31 26.74 -13.33
C GLY A 60 -25.65 25.99 -13.45
N HIS A 61 -26.74 26.75 -13.47
CA HIS A 61 -28.08 26.20 -13.63
C HIS A 61 -28.58 26.39 -15.06
N ARG A 62 -29.43 25.46 -15.55
CA ARG A 62 -30.18 25.68 -16.79
C ARG A 62 -31.13 26.86 -16.58
N HIS A 63 -31.21 27.74 -17.56
CA HIS A 63 -32.18 28.82 -17.57
C HIS A 63 -33.61 28.25 -17.47
N PRO A 64 -34.52 28.83 -16.68
CA PRO A 64 -35.88 28.30 -16.49
C PRO A 64 -36.61 28.01 -17.80
N ILE A 65 -36.52 28.91 -18.79
CA ILE A 65 -37.11 28.71 -20.13
C ILE A 65 -36.57 27.44 -20.80
N SER A 66 -35.27 27.18 -20.73
CA SER A 66 -34.66 25.98 -21.33
C SER A 66 -35.10 24.71 -20.59
N SER A 67 -35.29 24.78 -19.28
CA SER A 67 -35.84 23.68 -18.48
C SER A 67 -37.30 23.39 -18.87
N THR A 68 -38.13 24.42 -19.00
CA THR A 68 -39.53 24.27 -19.45
C THR A 68 -39.62 23.70 -20.87
N ILE A 69 -38.78 24.16 -21.80
CA ILE A 69 -38.75 23.61 -23.15
C ILE A 69 -38.37 22.12 -23.12
N ALA A 70 -37.34 21.75 -22.35
CA ALA A 70 -36.90 20.36 -22.23
C ALA A 70 -38.01 19.46 -21.66
N GLU A 71 -38.73 19.94 -20.63
CA GLU A 71 -39.86 19.22 -20.03
C GLU A 71 -41.01 19.04 -21.03
N ILE A 72 -41.37 20.08 -21.80
CA ILE A 72 -42.40 19.98 -22.84
C ILE A 72 -41.99 18.95 -23.90
N VAL A 73 -40.73 18.96 -24.35
CA VAL A 73 -40.21 17.97 -25.32
C VAL A 73 -40.26 16.56 -24.73
N GLU A 74 -39.92 16.37 -23.45
CA GLU A 74 -39.98 15.06 -22.78
C GLU A 74 -41.41 14.52 -22.67
N ILE A 75 -42.40 15.40 -22.45
CA ILE A 75 -43.81 14.99 -22.31
C ILE A 75 -44.47 14.69 -23.66
N PHE A 76 -44.16 15.47 -24.70
CA PHE A 76 -44.93 15.49 -25.95
C PHE A 76 -44.15 15.08 -27.21
N GLY A 77 -42.83 14.98 -27.15
CA GLY A 77 -41.96 14.57 -28.26
C GLY A 77 -41.83 13.06 -28.37
#